data_AF-A0A973I995-F1
#
_entry.id   AF-A0A973I995-F1
#
_cell.length_a   1.000
_cell.length_b   1.000
_cell.length_c   1.000
_cell.angle_alpha   90.00
_cell.angle_beta   90.00
_cell.angle_gamma   90.00
#
_symmetry.space_group_name_H-M   'P 1'
#
loop_
_entity.id
_entity.type
_entity.pdbx_description
1 polymer ?
#
loop_
_entity_poly.entity_id
_entity_poly.type
_entity_poly.pdbx_seq_one_letter_code
_entity_poly.pdbx_strand_id
1 'polypeptide(L)'
;MLHRYQDLITVFNQTFQSTYNTQLVKGGDEPLYLPASDGANRSHHQIIFARGFYASALHEIAHWLVAGSQRRLLEDFGYWYCPDGRDQATQLSF
;
A
#
# COMPACT_ATOMS: atom_id res chain seq x y z
N MET A 1 3.46 -0.51 -26.17
CA MET A 1 2.40 -1.16 -25.36
C MET A 1 1.74 -0.10 -24.50
N LEU A 2 0.42 -0.14 -24.33
CA LEU A 2 -0.30 0.77 -23.46
C LEU A 2 -0.38 0.15 -22.06
N HIS A 3 0.26 0.75 -21.06
CA HIS A 3 0.26 0.23 -19.69
C HIS A 3 -0.96 0.75 -18.92
N ARG A 4 -1.79 -0.16 -18.39
CA ARG A 4 -3.00 0.18 -17.63
C ARG A 4 -2.89 -0.34 -16.21
N TYR A 5 -3.37 0.41 -15.23
CA TYR A 5 -3.22 0.01 -13.82
C TYR A 5 -3.94 -1.32 -13.52
N GLN A 6 -4.96 -1.68 -14.31
CA GLN A 6 -5.66 -2.96 -14.20
C GLN A 6 -4.74 -4.15 -14.48
N ASP A 7 -3.71 -3.96 -15.31
CA ASP A 7 -2.70 -4.99 -15.58
C ASP A 7 -1.95 -5.31 -14.28
N LEU A 8 -1.59 -4.29 -13.50
CA LEU A 8 -0.94 -4.45 -12.19
C LEU A 8 -1.86 -5.12 -11.17
N ILE A 9 -3.14 -4.74 -11.11
CA ILE A 9 -4.11 -5.41 -10.21
C ILE A 9 -4.18 -6.90 -10.52
N THR A 10 -4.29 -7.24 -11.80
CA THR A 10 -4.40 -8.63 -12.26
C THR A 10 -3.16 -9.42 -11.89
N VAL A 11 -1.97 -8.93 -12.28
CA VAL A 11 -0.69 -9.61 -12.01
C VAL A 11 -0.43 -9.71 -10.51
N PHE A 12 -0.65 -8.64 -9.75
CA PHE A 12 -0.43 -8.61 -8.31
C PHE A 12 -1.32 -9.62 -7.59
N ASN A 13 -2.63 -9.60 -7.85
CA ASN A 13 -3.57 -10.50 -7.18
C ASN A 13 -3.32 -11.96 -7.53
N GLN A 14 -3.02 -12.27 -8.81
CA GLN A 14 -2.63 -13.62 -9.22
C GLN A 14 -1.36 -14.11 -8.50
N THR A 15 -0.42 -13.21 -8.22
CA THR A 15 0.87 -13.58 -7.63
C THR A 15 0.80 -13.68 -6.10
N PHE A 16 0.07 -12.78 -5.44
CA PHE A 16 0.20 -12.58 -3.98
C PHE A 16 -1.09 -12.79 -3.18
N GLN A 17 -2.27 -12.81 -3.81
CA GLN A 17 -3.54 -12.92 -3.06
C GLN A 17 -3.63 -14.26 -2.31
N SER A 18 -3.31 -15.39 -2.95
CA SER A 18 -3.39 -16.68 -2.27
C SER A 18 -2.31 -16.88 -1.21
N THR A 19 -1.08 -16.43 -1.47
CA THR A 19 0.08 -16.71 -0.60
C THR A 19 0.18 -15.74 0.58
N TYR A 20 -0.20 -14.47 0.37
CA TYR A 20 -0.06 -13.39 1.35
C TYR A 20 -1.39 -12.77 1.75
N ASN A 21 -2.52 -13.32 1.32
CA ASN A 21 -3.86 -12.79 1.60
C ASN A 21 -4.00 -11.29 1.25
N THR A 22 -3.25 -10.80 0.26
CA THR A 22 -3.15 -9.37 -0.05
C THR A 22 -3.59 -9.09 -1.48
N GLN A 23 -4.40 -8.04 -1.66
CA GLN A 23 -4.88 -7.59 -2.96
C GLN A 23 -4.53 -6.12 -3.22
N LEU A 24 -4.35 -5.78 -4.49
CA LEU A 24 -4.18 -4.41 -4.96
C LEU A 24 -5.53 -3.83 -5.37
N VAL A 25 -5.87 -2.64 -4.86
CA VAL A 25 -7.17 -2.00 -5.02
C VAL A 25 -6.98 -0.57 -5.52
N LYS A 26 -7.75 -0.18 -6.54
CA LYS A 26 -7.78 1.21 -7.00
C LYS A 26 -8.62 2.05 -6.03
N GLY A 27 -7.99 3.01 -5.36
CA GLY A 27 -8.63 3.92 -4.42
C GLY A 27 -9.17 5.20 -5.05
N GLY A 28 -9.46 6.15 -4.16
CA GLY A 28 -9.81 7.53 -4.48
C GLY A 28 -8.57 8.40 -4.59
N ASP A 29 -8.44 9.38 -3.69
CA ASP A 29 -7.37 10.38 -3.73
C ASP A 29 -6.12 10.00 -2.95
N GLU A 30 -6.26 9.23 -1.87
CA GLU A 30 -5.16 8.91 -0.97
C GLU A 30 -4.79 7.42 -1.04
N PRO A 31 -3.49 7.09 -1.03
CA PRO A 31 -3.04 5.72 -0.85
C PRO A 31 -3.20 5.29 0.60
N LEU A 32 -3.40 3.99 0.84
CA LEU A 32 -3.48 3.44 2.18
C LEU A 32 -3.21 1.93 2.17
N TYR A 33 -2.50 1.43 3.17
CA TYR A 33 -2.48 0.00 3.45
C TYR A 33 -3.44 -0.38 4.58
N LEU A 34 -4.34 -1.33 4.32
CA LEU A 34 -5.30 -1.83 5.30
C LEU A 34 -5.08 -3.32 5.54
N PRO A 35 -4.84 -3.77 6.78
CA PRO A 35 -4.79 -5.19 7.07
C PRO A 35 -6.18 -5.85 6.96
N ALA A 36 -6.18 -7.16 6.69
CA ALA A 36 -7.36 -7.98 6.85
C ALA A 36 -7.85 -7.89 8.31
N SER A 37 -9.16 -7.83 8.50
CA SER A 37 -9.77 -7.71 9.81
C SER A 37 -11.20 -8.21 9.78
N ASP A 38 -11.49 -9.21 10.61
CA ASP A 38 -12.85 -9.74 10.77
C ASP A 38 -13.80 -8.68 11.35
N GLY A 39 -13.30 -7.83 12.27
CA GLY A 39 -14.08 -6.74 12.86
C GLY A 39 -14.50 -5.65 11.86
N ALA A 40 -13.74 -5.48 10.78
CA ALA A 40 -14.06 -4.56 9.69
C ALA A 40 -14.65 -5.26 8.45
N ASN A 41 -14.98 -6.56 8.56
CA ASN A 41 -15.46 -7.40 7.46
C ASN A 41 -14.56 -7.33 6.19
N ARG A 42 -13.23 -7.36 6.39
CA ARG A 42 -12.23 -7.41 5.31
C ARG A 42 -11.45 -8.72 5.36
N SER A 43 -11.76 -9.62 4.43
CA SER A 43 -11.09 -10.92 4.34
C SER A 43 -9.65 -10.87 3.80
N HIS A 44 -9.29 -9.82 3.06
CA HIS A 44 -7.96 -9.62 2.47
C HIS A 44 -7.32 -8.33 2.97
N HIS A 45 -5.99 -8.34 3.12
CA HIS A 45 -5.19 -7.11 3.22
C HIS A 45 -5.30 -6.34 1.90
N GLN A 46 -5.32 -5.01 1.96
CA GLN A 46 -5.52 -4.17 0.79
C GLN A 46 -4.38 -3.16 0.69
N ILE A 47 -3.73 -3.15 -0.47
CA ILE A 47 -2.87 -2.06 -0.91
C ILE A 47 -3.74 -1.15 -1.77
N ILE A 48 -4.08 0.04 -1.27
CA ILE A 48 -4.92 1.00 -1.97
C ILE A 48 -4.02 2.07 -2.58
N PHE A 49 -4.09 2.25 -3.90
CA PHE A 49 -3.33 3.27 -4.61
C PHE A 49 -4.22 4.37 -5.18
N ALA A 50 -3.67 5.57 -5.35
CA ALA A 50 -4.42 6.76 -5.69
C ALA A 50 -4.74 6.90 -7.19
N ARG A 51 -5.92 7.47 -7.47
CA ARG A 51 -6.35 8.09 -8.74
C ARG A 51 -6.29 7.21 -9.99
N GLY A 52 -6.07 5.91 -9.87
CA GLY A 52 -5.94 5.02 -11.03
C GLY A 52 -4.64 5.24 -11.81
N PHE A 53 -3.60 5.78 -11.19
CA PHE A 53 -2.31 5.97 -11.85
C PHE A 53 -1.45 4.71 -11.75
N TYR A 54 -0.91 4.27 -12.90
CA TYR A 54 -0.01 3.11 -12.97
C TYR A 54 1.21 3.27 -12.05
N ALA A 55 1.80 4.47 -12.05
CA ALA A 55 2.94 4.81 -11.19
C ALA A 55 2.59 4.80 -9.69
N SER A 56 1.38 5.24 -9.32
CA SER A 56 0.92 5.17 -7.93
C SER A 56 0.78 3.71 -7.48
N ALA A 57 0.18 2.85 -8.31
CA ALA A 57 0.10 1.42 -8.02
C ALA A 57 1.49 0.79 -7.80
N LEU A 58 2.46 1.08 -8.68
CA LEU A 58 3.83 0.58 -8.51
C LEU A 58 4.49 1.09 -7.21
N HIS A 59 4.28 2.36 -6.87
CA HIS A 59 4.83 2.95 -5.65
C HIS A 59 4.33 2.22 -4.40
N GLU A 60 3.02 1.98 -4.31
CA GLU A 60 2.43 1.27 -3.16
C GLU A 60 2.84 -0.21 -3.10
N ILE A 61 2.96 -0.87 -4.26
CA ILE A 61 3.52 -2.23 -4.33
C ILE A 61 4.95 -2.24 -3.78
N ALA A 62 5.77 -1.26 -4.14
CA ALA A 62 7.16 -1.17 -3.66
C ALA A 62 7.22 -1.00 -2.14
N HIS A 63 6.37 -0.14 -1.56
CA HIS A 63 6.26 -0.01 -0.10
C HIS A 63 5.89 -1.32 0.56
N TRP A 64 4.90 -2.02 0.02
CA TRP A 64 4.48 -3.32 0.54
C TRP A 64 5.58 -4.38 0.45
N LEU A 65 6.34 -4.42 -0.65
CA LEU A 65 7.45 -5.36 -0.84
C LEU A 65 8.55 -5.18 0.21
N VAL A 66 8.84 -3.94 0.60
CA VAL A 66 9.84 -3.61 1.63
C VAL A 66 9.28 -3.79 3.05
N ALA A 67 7.97 -3.61 3.24
CA ALA A 67 7.33 -3.82 4.54
C ALA A 67 7.36 -5.30 4.94
N GLY A 68 8.06 -5.60 6.05
CA GLY A 68 8.11 -6.95 6.61
C GLY A 68 6.76 -7.45 7.15
N SER A 69 6.66 -8.76 7.41
CA SER A 69 5.42 -9.43 7.82
C SER A 69 4.73 -8.79 9.02
N GLN A 70 5.48 -8.35 10.03
CA GLN A 70 4.94 -7.67 11.21
C GLN A 70 4.29 -6.33 10.87
N ARG A 71 4.91 -5.54 9.98
CA ARG A 71 4.36 -4.25 9.55
C ARG A 71 3.09 -4.40 8.71
N ARG A 72 2.98 -5.50 7.94
CA ARG A 72 1.76 -5.84 7.18
C ARG A 72 0.55 -6.18 8.05
N LEU A 73 0.70 -6.19 9.37
CA LEU A 73 -0.41 -6.32 10.32
C LEU A 73 -0.92 -4.96 10.82
N LEU A 74 -0.25 -3.86 10.46
CA LEU A 74 -0.56 -2.51 10.90
C LEU A 74 -1.13 -1.69 9.74
N GLU A 75 -2.08 -0.81 10.04
CA GLU A 75 -2.53 0.21 9.09
C GLU A 75 -1.35 1.07 8.66
N ASP A 76 -1.27 1.34 7.36
CA ASP A 76 -0.19 2.06 6.70
C ASP A 76 1.23 1.60 7.11
N PHE A 77 1.38 0.28 7.33
CA PHE A 77 2.62 -0.35 7.79
C PHE A 77 3.14 0.14 9.15
N GLY A 78 2.30 0.86 9.92
CA GLY A 78 2.66 1.53 11.16
C GLY A 78 3.45 2.82 10.95
N TYR A 79 3.49 3.36 9.73
CA TYR A 79 3.98 4.71 9.52
C TYR A 79 3.00 5.71 10.13
N TRP A 80 3.55 6.76 10.73
CA TRP A 80 2.78 7.85 11.28
C TRP A 80 3.07 9.09 10.45
N TYR A 81 2.01 9.81 10.09
CA TYR A 81 2.16 11.10 9.43
C TYR A 81 2.54 12.15 10.49
N CYS A 82 3.76 12.67 10.40
CA CYS A 82 4.15 13.87 11.14
C CYS A 82 3.68 15.08 10.32
N PRO A 83 2.75 15.91 10.82
CA PRO A 83 2.38 17.14 10.13
C PRO A 83 3.63 18.02 9.93
N ASP A 84 3.71 18.67 8.77
CA ASP A 84 4.89 19.43 8.38
C ASP A 84 5.30 20.47 9.44
N GLY A 85 6.51 20.27 9.95
CA GLY A 85 7.16 21.10 10.97
C GLY A 85 8.63 20.75 11.11
N ARG A 86 9.28 20.30 10.02
CA ARG A 86 10.69 19.91 10.03
C ARG A 86 11.53 21.13 10.34
N ASP A 87 12.12 21.17 11.52
CA ASP A 87 13.27 22.02 11.76
C ASP A 87 14.50 21.45 11.03
N GLN A 88 15.50 22.30 10.86
CA GLN A 88 16.74 21.94 10.17
C GLN A 88 17.47 20.77 10.83
N ALA A 89 17.26 20.55 12.13
CA ALA A 89 17.85 19.45 12.89
C ALA A 89 17.21 18.10 12.53
N THR A 90 15.89 18.04 12.39
CA THR A 90 15.14 16.81 12.06
C THR A 90 15.42 16.34 10.62
N GLN A 91 15.72 17.27 9.72
CA GLN A 91 16.11 16.95 8.34
C GLN A 91 17.51 16.30 8.26
N LEU A 92 18.39 16.54 9.22
CA LEU A 92 19.79 16.06 9.23
C LEU A 92 19.98 14.67 9.87
N SER A 93 18.93 14.08 10.47
CA SER A 93 19.02 12.81 11.19
C SER A 93 18.68 11.55 10.36
N PHE A 94 18.57 11.66 9.04
CA PHE A 94 18.26 10.56 8.12
C PHE A 94 19.42 10.22 7.19
#